data_AF-A0AAW7DGG7-F1
#
_entry.id   AF-A0AAW7DGG7-F1
#
_cell.length_a   1.000
_cell.length_b   1.000
_cell.length_c   1.000
_cell.angle_alpha   90.00
_cell.angle_beta   90.00
_cell.angle_gamma   90.00
#
_symmetry.space_group_name_H-M   'P 1'
#
loop_
_entity.id
_entity.type
_entity.pdbx_description
1 polymer ?
#
loop_
_entity_poly.entity_id
_entity_poly.type
_entity_poly.pdbx_seq_one_letter_code
_entity_poly.pdbx_strand_id
1 'polypeptide(L)' 'MSKSNFKDIKRVIEMEICHVHNKKPTFIESNNDIDIIACCDDFKTKMVEKFSILIAERSIKNVENIFKKAFK' A
#
# COMPACT_ATOMS: atom_id res chain seq x y z
N MET A 1 9.98 -3.45 18.41
CA MET A 1 8.78 -3.72 17.58
C MET A 1 8.56 -2.51 16.69
N SER A 2 8.86 -2.63 15.40
CA SER A 2 8.77 -1.55 14.42
C SER A 2 7.31 -1.13 14.24
N LYS A 3 6.98 0.11 14.68
CA LYS A 3 5.69 0.75 14.40
C LYS A 3 5.41 0.65 12.89
N SER A 4 4.26 0.08 12.55
CA SER A 4 3.66 0.05 11.20
C SER A 4 4.15 1.21 10.34
N ASN A 5 4.78 0.86 9.23
CA ASN A 5 5.37 1.84 8.32
C ASN A 5 4.42 2.16 7.15
N PHE A 6 3.20 1.64 7.10
CA PHE A 6 2.33 1.69 5.92
C PHE A 6 1.44 2.93 5.81
N LYS A 7 1.61 3.94 6.68
CA LYS A 7 0.75 5.15 6.71
C LYS A 7 0.59 5.84 5.34
N ASP A 8 1.70 6.00 4.61
CA ASP A 8 1.67 6.67 3.30
C ASP A 8 0.93 5.82 2.27
N ILE A 9 1.15 4.49 2.30
CA ILE A 9 0.49 3.54 1.41
C ILE A 9 -1.00 3.46 1.72
N LYS A 10 -1.36 3.40 3.01
CA LYS A 10 -2.74 3.47 3.50
C LYS A 10 -3.46 4.68 2.93
N ARG A 11 -2.86 5.87 3.06
CA ARG A 11 -3.44 7.11 2.55
C ARG A 11 -3.67 7.06 1.04
N VAL A 12 -2.71 6.54 0.28
CA VAL A 12 -2.85 6.40 -1.18
C VAL A 12 -4.02 5.48 -1.53
N ILE A 13 -4.12 4.31 -0.89
CA ILE A 13 -5.22 3.37 -1.13
C ILE A 13 -6.57 3.99 -0.76
N GLU A 14 -6.71 4.60 0.43
CA GLU A 14 -7.98 5.17 0.90
C GLU A 14 -8.41 6.45 0.16
N MET A 15 -7.53 7.07 -0.62
CA MET A 15 -7.88 8.18 -1.50
C MET A 15 -8.47 7.73 -2.84
N GLU A 16 -8.32 6.46 -3.20
CA GLU A 16 -8.88 5.90 -4.43
C GLU A 16 -10.40 5.82 -4.36
N ILE A 17 -11.03 5.90 -5.54
CA ILE A 17 -12.48 5.85 -5.68
C ILE A 17 -12.82 4.82 -6.73
N CYS A 18 -13.71 3.89 -6.40
CA CYS A 18 -14.26 2.96 -7.38
C CYS A 18 -15.07 3.74 -8.44
N HIS A 19 -14.66 3.70 -9.70
CA HIS A 19 -15.38 4.40 -10.78
C HIS A 19 -16.80 3.88 -11.03
N VAL A 20 -17.12 2.66 -10.61
CA VAL A 20 -18.43 2.04 -10.82
C VAL A 20 -19.42 2.42 -9.71
N HIS A 21 -18.97 2.34 -8.45
CA HIS A 21 -19.83 2.50 -7.28
C HIS A 21 -19.61 3.81 -6.51
N ASN A 22 -18.61 4.60 -6.92
CA ASN A 22 -18.19 5.85 -6.29
C ASN A 22 -17.91 5.73 -4.78
N LYS A 23 -17.40 4.57 -4.36
CA LYS A 23 -17.05 4.26 -2.97
C LYS A 23 -15.53 4.18 -2.82
N LYS A 24 -15.04 4.63 -1.68
CA LYS A 24 -13.62 4.52 -1.29
C LYS A 24 -13.35 3.15 -0.66
N PRO A 25 -12.15 2.57 -0.87
CA PRO A 25 -11.75 1.38 -0.16
C PRO A 25 -11.33 1.74 1.27
N THR A 26 -11.29 0.74 2.16
CA THR A 26 -10.80 0.87 3.53
C THR A 26 -9.58 -0.02 3.73
N PHE A 27 -8.50 0.55 4.24
CA PHE A 27 -7.27 -0.17 4.50
C PHE A 27 -7.20 -0.53 5.98
N ILE A 28 -7.17 -1.83 6.26
CA ILE A 28 -7.11 -2.38 7.62
C ILE A 28 -5.74 -2.99 7.82
N GLU A 29 -5.06 -2.53 8.85
CA GLU A 29 -3.81 -3.11 9.31
C GLU A 29 -4.05 -3.80 10.65
N SER A 30 -3.87 -5.11 10.67
CA SER A 30 -3.84 -5.94 11.87
C SER A 30 -2.39 -6.31 12.21
N ASN A 31 -2.16 -6.87 13.40
CA ASN A 31 -0.81 -7.09 13.95
C ASN A 31 0.18 -7.76 12.98
N ASN A 32 -0.28 -8.65 12.08
CA ASN A 32 0.54 -9.29 11.05
C ASN A 32 -0.09 -9.26 9.64
N ASP A 33 -1.33 -8.77 9.51
CA ASP A 33 -2.12 -8.92 8.29
C ASP A 33 -2.59 -7.56 7.78
N ILE A 34 -2.66 -7.45 6.46
CA ILE A 34 -3.16 -6.27 5.77
C ILE A 34 -4.35 -6.70 4.94
N ASP A 35 -5.48 -6.03 5.15
CA ASP A 35 -6.69 -6.26 4.40
C ASP A 35 -7.18 -4.95 3.74
N ILE A 36 -7.78 -5.10 2.57
CA ILE A 36 -8.36 -4.00 1.81
C ILE A 36 -9.82 -4.34 1.54
N ILE A 37 -10.71 -3.62 2.20
CA ILE A 37 -12.15 -3.70 1.96
C ILE A 37 -12.50 -2.77 0.81
N ALA A 38 -13.20 -3.30 -0.19
CA ALA A 38 -13.65 -2.56 -1.36
C ALA A 38 -15.11 -2.91 -1.67
N CYS A 39 -15.78 -2.06 -2.45
CA CYS A 39 -17.20 -2.22 -2.77
C CYS A 39 -17.50 -3.31 -3.81
N CYS A 40 -16.49 -3.77 -4.56
CA CYS A 40 -16.58 -4.85 -5.54
C CYS A 40 -15.22 -5.51 -5.76
N ASP A 41 -15.23 -6.73 -6.29
CA ASP A 41 -14.03 -7.57 -6.43
C ASP A 41 -13.02 -7.00 -7.44
N ASP A 42 -13.49 -6.43 -8.55
CA ASP A 42 -12.62 -5.78 -9.54
C ASP A 42 -11.83 -4.63 -8.91
N PHE A 43 -12.51 -3.82 -8.08
CA PHE A 43 -11.87 -2.71 -7.40
C PHE A 43 -10.96 -3.21 -6.27
N LYS A 44 -11.36 -4.25 -5.55
CA LYS A 44 -10.50 -4.92 -4.55
C LYS A 44 -9.20 -5.38 -5.18
N THR A 45 -9.28 -6.10 -6.29
CA THR A 45 -8.13 -6.64 -7.03
C THR A 45 -7.18 -5.52 -7.45
N LYS A 46 -7.70 -4.44 -8.04
CA LYS A 46 -6.90 -3.26 -8.39
C LYS A 46 -6.19 -2.62 -7.20
N MET A 47 -6.86 -2.53 -6.05
CA MET A 47 -6.25 -1.96 -4.84
C MET A 47 -5.15 -2.86 -4.27
N VAL A 48 -5.34 -4.18 -4.32
CA VAL A 48 -4.32 -5.16 -3.90
C VAL A 48 -3.09 -5.09 -4.82
N GLU A 49 -3.29 -5.06 -6.14
CA GLU A 49 -2.19 -4.90 -7.11
C GLU A 49 -1.42 -3.60 -6.88
N LYS A 50 -2.14 -2.48 -6.72
CA LYS A 50 -1.55 -1.17 -6.43
C LYS A 50 -0.75 -1.19 -5.14
N PHE A 51 -1.29 -1.83 -4.10
CA PHE A 51 -0.59 -2.02 -2.82
C PHE A 51 0.72 -2.80 -3.00
N SER A 52 0.71 -3.91 -3.75
CA SER A 52 1.91 -4.69 -4.03
C SER A 52 2.99 -3.87 -4.76
N ILE A 53 2.61 -3.05 -5.74
CA ILE A 53 3.54 -2.17 -6.46
C ILE A 53 4.16 -1.15 -5.51
N LEU A 54 3.36 -0.47 -4.68
CA LEU A 54 3.84 0.54 -3.73
C LEU A 54 4.83 -0.04 -2.70
N ILE A 55 4.63 -1.28 -2.26
CA ILE A 55 5.58 -1.99 -1.39
C ILE A 55 6.88 -2.30 -2.12
N ALA A 56 6.79 -2.81 -3.35
CA ALA A 56 7.98 -3.16 -4.13
C ALA A 56 8.85 -1.92 -4.39
N GLU A 57 8.24 -0.82 -4.84
CA GLU A 57 8.94 0.46 -5.07
C GLU A 57 9.63 0.98 -3.81
N ARG A 58 8.93 0.90 -2.67
CA ARG A 58 9.50 1.32 -1.39
C ARG A 58 10.70 0.47 -1.00
N SER A 59 10.61 -0.85 -1.20
CA SER A 59 11.68 -1.78 -0.89
C SER A 59 12.92 -1.49 -1.75
N ILE A 60 12.72 -1.25 -3.05
CA ILE A 60 13.79 -0.86 -3.99
C ILE A 60 14.45 0.45 -3.54
N LYS A 61 13.66 1.50 -3.26
CA LYS A 61 14.20 2.78 -2.77
C LYS A 61 14.99 2.64 -1.47
N ASN A 62 14.56 1.76 -0.57
CA ASN A 62 15.27 1.51 0.67
C ASN A 62 16.63 0.83 0.40
N VAL A 63 16.66 -0.16 -0.49
CA VAL A 63 17.88 -0.82 -0.94
C VAL A 63 18.83 0.19 -1.58
N GLU A 64 18.37 1.00 -2.54
CA GLU A 64 19.19 2.03 -3.19
C GLU A 64 19.79 3.04 -2.20
N ASN A 65 19.02 3.43 -1.19
CA ASN A 65 19.49 4.34 -0.15
C ASN A 65 20.56 3.71 0.75
N ILE A 66 20.48 2.41 1.03
CA ILE A 66 21.52 1.67 1.76
C ILE A 66 22.79 1.61 0.92
N PHE A 67 22.69 1.24 -0.36
CA PHE A 67 23.83 1.24 -1.28
C PHE A 67 24.47 2.63 -1.38
N LYS A 68 23.70 3.70 -1.60
CA LYS A 68 24.24 5.07 -1.68
C LYS A 68 24.92 5.53 -0.39
N LYS A 69 24.52 5.05 0.78
CA LYS A 69 25.17 5.35 2.06
C LYS A 69 26.41 4.51 2.31
N ALA A 70 26.43 3.26 1.83
CA ALA A 70 27.56 2.34 2.01
C ALA A 70 28.74 2.67 1.08
N PHE A 71 28.47 3.30 -0.07
CA PHE A 71 29.47 3.71 -1.05
C PHE A 71 29.77 5.22 -1.02
N LYS A 72 29.47 5.90 0.09
CA LYS A 72 29.84 7.29 0.37
C LYS A 72 30.83 7.33 1.52
#